data_AF-A0A381L7T8-F1
#
_entry.id   AF-A0A381L7T8-F1
#
_cell.length_a   1.000
_cell.length_b   1.000
_cell.length_c   1.000
_cell.angle_alpha   90.00
_cell.angle_beta   90.00
_cell.angle_gamma   90.00
#
_symmetry.space_group_name_H-M   'P 1'
#
loop_
_entity.id
_entity.type
_entity.pdbx_description
1 polymer ?
#
loop_
_entity_poly.entity_id
_entity_poly.type
_entity_poly.pdbx_seq_one_letter_code
_entity_poly.pdbx_strand_id
1 'polypeptide(L)'
;MPEEGSYPDTPSPTSISKKPIVDIERERNMFFSAVGFINDVKTGPFWEHSPMLFDISGIRAGWGKINKGMIKMYNAEVLSKFPVIQHFPFGSLFRWDQELQIEATNTRSYRPNIFRMEASKEPRAHGLSQTDKQTNVAATWVSPAVSRAGGRQNY
;
A
#
# COMPACT_ATOMS: atom_id res chain seq x y z
N MET A 1 8.92 15.83 6.48
CA MET A 1 9.86 15.91 5.33
C MET A 1 9.41 17.04 4.43
N PRO A 2 10.31 17.69 3.67
CA PRO A 2 9.90 18.70 2.69
C PRO A 2 8.83 18.12 1.77
N GLU A 3 7.67 18.77 1.71
CA GLU A 3 6.53 18.35 0.89
C GLU A 3 6.74 18.70 -0.59
N GLU A 4 7.64 19.65 -0.87
CA GLU A 4 7.95 20.17 -2.20
C GLU A 4 9.44 20.50 -2.36
N GLY A 5 9.88 20.50 -3.62
CA GLY A 5 11.22 20.90 -4.01
C GLY A 5 12.24 19.76 -4.03
N SER A 6 13.19 19.91 -4.95
CA SER A 6 14.49 19.26 -4.92
C SER A 6 15.55 20.34 -4.74
N TYR A 7 16.79 19.95 -4.43
CA TYR A 7 17.89 20.90 -4.50
C TYR A 7 17.90 21.56 -5.90
N PRO A 8 18.16 22.88 -6.03
CA PRO A 8 18.01 23.60 -7.30
C PRO A 8 18.72 22.94 -8.48
N ASP A 9 19.90 22.38 -8.25
CA ASP A 9 20.71 21.71 -9.28
C ASP A 9 20.36 20.22 -9.48
N THR A 10 19.26 19.73 -8.90
CA THR A 10 18.87 18.33 -9.04
C THR A 10 18.34 18.07 -10.46
N PRO A 11 18.83 17.04 -11.16
CA PRO A 11 18.29 16.66 -12.45
C PRO A 11 16.79 16.33 -12.39
N SER A 12 16.09 16.51 -13.51
CA SER A 12 14.69 16.06 -13.63
C SER A 12 14.58 14.55 -13.36
N PRO A 13 13.52 14.06 -12.69
CA PRO A 13 13.29 12.63 -12.49
C PRO A 13 13.32 11.80 -13.78
N THR A 14 12.82 12.35 -14.88
CA THR A 14 12.84 11.69 -16.20
C THR A 14 14.25 11.39 -16.73
N SER A 15 15.28 12.01 -16.15
CA SER A 15 16.67 11.85 -16.55
C SER A 15 17.25 10.48 -16.18
N ILE A 16 16.55 9.68 -15.38
CA ILE A 16 17.03 8.34 -14.97
C ILE A 16 17.14 7.38 -16.16
N SER A 17 16.36 7.63 -17.22
CA SER A 17 16.39 6.85 -18.46
C SER A 17 17.52 7.30 -19.41
N LYS A 18 18.22 8.40 -19.08
CA LYS A 18 19.30 8.98 -19.89
C LYS A 18 20.63 8.58 -19.28
N LYS A 19 21.22 7.49 -19.77
CA LYS A 19 22.48 6.93 -19.26
C LYS A 19 23.60 7.97 -19.03
N PRO A 20 23.87 8.93 -19.95
CA PRO A 20 24.92 9.93 -19.72
C PRO A 20 24.70 10.80 -18.48
N ILE A 21 23.44 11.16 -18.17
CA ILE A 21 23.13 11.94 -16.97
C ILE A 21 23.31 11.07 -15.72
N VAL A 22 22.86 9.82 -15.79
CA VAL A 22 23.04 8.86 -14.69
C VAL A 22 24.53 8.65 -14.40
N ASP A 23 25.37 8.51 -15.42
CA ASP A 23 26.81 8.31 -15.28
C ASP A 23 27.51 9.51 -14.60
N ILE A 24 27.03 10.74 -14.81
CA ILE A 24 27.56 11.95 -14.14
C ILE A 24 27.03 12.08 -12.70
N GLU A 25 25.76 11.75 -12.47
CA GLU A 25 25.09 11.99 -11.18
C GLU A 25 25.33 10.88 -10.16
N ARG A 26 25.65 9.66 -10.62
CA ARG A 26 25.85 8.49 -9.75
C ARG A 26 26.96 8.67 -8.73
N GLU A 27 27.89 9.60 -8.93
CA GLU A 27 28.97 9.89 -7.99
C GLU A 27 28.52 10.72 -6.77
N ARG A 28 27.44 11.51 -6.91
CA ARG A 28 27.01 12.48 -5.89
C ARG A 28 25.58 12.27 -5.39
N ASN A 29 24.80 11.42 -6.06
CA ASN A 29 23.40 11.18 -5.71
C ASN A 29 23.13 9.67 -5.58
N MET A 30 22.73 9.24 -4.37
CA MET A 30 22.47 7.82 -4.06
C MET A 30 21.40 7.19 -4.96
N PHE A 31 20.36 7.96 -5.33
CA PHE A 31 19.32 7.46 -6.22
C PHE A 31 19.90 7.18 -7.61
N PHE A 32 20.68 8.12 -8.16
CA PHE A 32 21.36 7.92 -9.44
C PHE A 32 22.44 6.84 -9.36
N SER A 33 23.09 6.64 -8.21
CA SER A 33 24.00 5.51 -7.99
C SER A 33 23.31 4.16 -8.14
N ALA A 34 22.12 4.01 -7.55
CA ALA A 34 21.34 2.78 -7.69
C ALA A 34 20.85 2.57 -9.13
N VAL A 35 20.39 3.63 -9.81
CA VAL A 35 20.01 3.56 -11.25
C VAL A 35 21.23 3.20 -12.11
N GLY A 36 22.40 3.78 -11.83
CA GLY A 36 23.66 3.46 -12.50
C GLY A 36 24.01 1.98 -12.37
N PHE A 37 23.92 1.43 -11.15
CA PHE A 37 24.12 0.01 -10.92
C PHE A 37 23.14 -0.87 -11.72
N ILE A 38 21.86 -0.47 -11.83
CA ILE A 38 20.90 -1.18 -12.68
C ILE A 38 21.36 -1.20 -14.14
N ASN A 39 21.82 -0.07 -14.68
CA ASN A 39 22.31 0.04 -16.05
C ASN A 39 23.60 -0.77 -16.29
N ASP A 40 24.41 -0.99 -15.25
CA ASP A 40 25.62 -1.82 -15.34
C ASP A 40 25.27 -3.31 -15.39
N VAL A 41 24.19 -3.73 -14.70
CA VAL A 41 23.79 -5.14 -14.57
C VAL A 41 22.78 -5.58 -15.63
N LYS A 42 21.91 -4.67 -16.09
CA LYS A 42 20.83 -4.96 -17.03
C LYS A 42 21.05 -4.22 -18.35
N THR A 43 20.90 -4.96 -19.44
CA THR A 43 21.05 -4.43 -20.80
C THR A 43 19.69 -4.16 -21.44
N GLY A 44 19.66 -3.22 -22.39
CA GLY A 44 18.47 -2.87 -23.14
C GLY A 44 17.81 -1.57 -22.63
N PRO A 45 16.64 -1.23 -23.18
CA PRO A 45 15.93 -0.02 -22.78
C PRO A 45 15.44 -0.07 -21.33
N PHE A 46 15.59 1.05 -20.62
CA PHE A 46 15.30 1.11 -19.17
C PHE A 46 13.87 0.70 -18.80
N TRP A 47 12.89 1.03 -19.64
CA TRP A 47 11.48 0.70 -19.42
C TRP A 47 11.19 -0.81 -19.49
N GLU A 48 11.99 -1.58 -20.21
CA GLU A 48 11.76 -3.03 -20.36
C GLU A 48 12.12 -3.79 -19.08
N HIS A 49 13.23 -3.40 -18.45
CA HIS A 49 13.77 -4.13 -17.31
C HIS A 49 13.51 -3.45 -15.96
N SER A 50 13.03 -2.20 -15.98
CA SER A 50 12.70 -1.39 -14.80
C SER A 50 11.42 -0.56 -14.99
N PRO A 51 10.29 -1.16 -15.41
CA PRO A 51 9.05 -0.44 -15.75
C PRO A 51 8.52 0.41 -14.58
N MET A 52 8.53 -0.09 -13.35
CA MET A 52 8.06 0.67 -12.19
C MET A 52 8.89 1.94 -11.93
N LEU A 53 10.21 1.85 -12.06
CA LEU A 53 11.09 3.03 -11.91
C LEU A 53 10.88 4.02 -13.06
N PHE A 54 10.70 3.51 -14.29
CA PHE A 54 10.37 4.33 -15.45
C PHE A 54 9.07 5.11 -15.24
N ASP A 55 8.01 4.44 -14.77
CA ASP A 55 6.72 5.08 -14.50
C ASP A 55 6.82 6.16 -13.41
N ILE A 56 7.50 5.86 -12.30
CA ILE A 56 7.72 6.82 -11.20
C ILE A 56 8.48 8.06 -11.68
N SER A 57 9.44 7.89 -12.60
CA SER A 57 10.21 9.00 -13.17
C SER A 57 9.36 9.98 -13.99
N GLY A 58 8.19 9.55 -14.46
CA GLY A 58 7.24 10.38 -15.21
C GLY A 58 6.39 11.32 -14.35
N ILE A 59 6.49 11.25 -13.02
CA ILE A 59 5.71 12.08 -12.10
C ILE A 59 6.14 13.55 -12.21
N ARG A 60 5.27 14.38 -12.79
CA ARG A 60 5.55 15.80 -13.06
C ARG A 60 5.65 16.70 -11.83
N ALA A 61 5.10 16.26 -10.69
CA ALA A 61 5.16 16.98 -9.43
C ALA A 61 6.56 16.99 -8.77
N GLY A 62 7.55 16.34 -9.40
CA GLY A 62 8.95 16.38 -9.00
C GLY A 62 9.31 15.44 -7.84
N TRP A 63 10.53 15.58 -7.34
CA TRP A 63 11.14 14.66 -6.37
C TRP A 63 10.42 14.60 -5.02
N GLY A 64 9.85 15.72 -4.54
CA GLY A 64 9.08 15.74 -3.28
C GLY A 64 7.89 14.77 -3.33
N LYS A 65 7.13 14.77 -4.43
CA LYS A 65 6.01 13.85 -4.64
C LYS A 65 6.48 12.40 -4.78
N ILE A 66 7.56 12.18 -5.53
CA ILE A 66 8.17 10.86 -5.72
C ILE A 66 8.58 10.28 -4.36
N ASN A 67 9.33 11.04 -3.55
CA ASN A 67 9.77 10.60 -2.23
C ASN A 67 8.58 10.22 -1.33
N LYS A 68 7.52 11.04 -1.30
CA LYS A 68 6.28 10.74 -0.58
C LYS A 68 5.62 9.44 -1.05
N GLY A 69 5.60 9.19 -2.36
CA GLY A 69 5.10 7.95 -2.95
C GLY A 69 5.97 6.74 -2.58
N MET A 70 7.29 6.88 -2.67
CA MET A 70 8.25 5.81 -2.35
C MET A 70 8.17 5.38 -0.89
N ILE A 71 8.01 6.32 0.05
CA ILE A 71 7.82 6.00 1.48
C ILE A 71 6.53 5.18 1.69
N LYS A 72 5.43 5.57 1.03
CA LYS A 72 4.17 4.81 1.12
C LYS A 72 4.31 3.41 0.53
N MET A 73 4.99 3.28 -0.60
CA MET A 73 5.25 2.00 -1.24
C MET A 73 6.15 1.13 -0.36
N TYR A 74 7.18 1.68 0.28
CA TYR A 74 8.03 0.95 1.22
C TYR A 74 7.23 0.41 2.41
N ASN A 75 6.35 1.22 3.00
CA ASN A 75 5.48 0.77 4.09
C ASN A 75 4.55 -0.38 3.65
N ALA A 76 3.95 -0.28 2.47
CA ALA A 76 2.98 -1.27 1.99
C ALA A 76 3.65 -2.56 1.46
N GLU A 77 4.73 -2.43 0.70
CA GLU A 77 5.35 -3.52 -0.06
C GLU A 77 6.51 -4.19 0.68
N VAL A 78 7.09 -3.50 1.66
CA VAL A 78 8.20 -4.04 2.48
C VAL A 78 7.71 -4.23 3.91
N LEU A 79 7.48 -3.15 4.65
CA LEU A 79 7.26 -3.25 6.11
C LEU A 79 5.98 -4.00 6.49
N SER A 80 4.93 -3.93 5.66
CA SER A 80 3.65 -4.61 5.90
C SER A 80 3.56 -6.01 5.29
N LYS A 81 4.62 -6.52 4.66
CA LYS A 81 4.64 -7.86 4.08
C LYS A 81 5.40 -8.83 4.96
N PHE A 82 4.66 -9.73 5.61
CA PHE A 82 5.25 -10.74 6.49
C PHE A 82 6.41 -11.52 5.85
N PRO A 83 6.32 -12.05 4.61
CA PRO A 83 7.44 -12.77 4.00
C PRO A 83 8.72 -11.93 3.83
N VAL A 84 8.58 -10.60 3.76
CA VAL A 84 9.70 -9.67 3.60
C VAL A 84 10.33 -9.33 4.95
N ILE A 85 9.51 -9.07 5.98
CA ILE A 85 9.99 -8.62 7.29
C ILE A 85 10.21 -9.73 8.31
N GLN A 86 9.83 -10.98 8.02
CA GLN A 86 9.91 -12.11 8.98
C GLN A 86 11.31 -12.35 9.59
N HIS A 87 12.36 -11.88 8.91
CA HIS A 87 13.74 -12.01 9.38
C HIS A 87 14.30 -10.73 10.03
N PHE A 88 13.47 -9.72 10.29
CA PHE A 88 13.90 -8.51 10.99
C PHE A 88 14.19 -8.83 12.47
N PRO A 89 15.44 -8.65 12.95
CA PRO A 89 15.80 -9.05 14.29
C PRO A 89 15.26 -8.06 15.33
N PHE A 90 14.66 -8.59 16.38
CA PHE A 90 14.29 -7.83 17.57
C PHE A 90 15.23 -8.16 18.73
N GLY A 91 15.57 -7.15 19.51
CA GLY A 91 16.54 -7.26 20.60
C GLY A 91 16.50 -6.05 21.51
N SER A 92 17.60 -5.73 22.20
CA SER A 92 17.64 -4.63 23.16
C SER A 92 17.48 -3.25 22.52
N LEU A 93 17.95 -3.06 21.27
CA LEU A 93 17.85 -1.81 20.51
C LEU A 93 16.49 -1.67 19.80
N PHE A 94 16.05 -2.73 19.13
CA PHE A 94 14.73 -2.81 18.49
C PHE A 94 13.85 -3.75 19.30
N ARG A 95 13.21 -3.20 20.33
CA ARG A 95 12.37 -4.00 21.23
C ARG A 95 11.03 -4.31 20.59
N TRP A 96 10.56 -5.53 20.85
CA TRP A 96 9.18 -5.93 20.55
C TRP A 96 8.31 -5.60 21.77
N ASP A 97 8.06 -4.31 21.98
CA ASP A 97 7.18 -3.86 23.06
C ASP A 97 5.74 -3.85 22.50
N GLN A 98 4.86 -4.67 23.06
CA GLN A 98 3.45 -4.77 22.61
C GLN A 98 2.61 -3.52 22.95
N GLU A 99 3.18 -2.54 23.65
CA GLU A 99 2.47 -1.41 24.25
C GLU A 99 2.25 -0.24 23.28
N LEU A 100 1.58 -0.45 22.13
CA LEU A 100 1.14 0.68 21.27
C LEU A 100 -0.21 0.44 20.55
N GLN A 101 -1.13 -0.33 21.12
CA GLN A 101 -2.51 -0.44 20.60
C GLN A 101 -3.57 -0.42 21.71
N ILE A 102 -3.60 0.64 22.54
CA ILE A 102 -4.79 0.93 23.38
C ILE A 102 -5.39 2.34 23.14
N GLU A 103 -4.69 3.31 22.55
CA GLU A 103 -5.18 4.70 22.59
C GLU A 103 -5.93 5.24 21.36
N ALA A 104 -6.31 4.42 20.38
CA ALA A 104 -7.10 4.90 19.21
C ALA A 104 -8.52 4.33 19.07
N THR A 105 -8.94 3.36 19.90
CA THR A 105 -10.28 2.73 19.78
C THR A 105 -11.00 2.58 21.12
N ASN A 106 -10.80 3.51 22.08
CA ASN A 106 -11.61 3.56 23.29
C ASN A 106 -12.76 4.58 23.19
N THR A 107 -13.65 4.39 22.22
CA THR A 107 -15.07 4.77 22.33
C THR A 107 -15.94 3.74 21.62
N ARG A 108 -15.89 2.48 22.09
CA ARG A 108 -17.07 1.58 22.07
C ARG A 108 -16.79 0.40 22.99
N SER A 109 -17.25 0.58 24.22
CA SER A 109 -17.40 -0.40 25.28
C SER A 109 -17.62 -1.85 24.80
N TYR A 110 -16.60 -2.70 24.95
CA TYR A 110 -16.79 -4.15 25.02
C TYR A 110 -17.42 -4.47 26.37
N ARG A 111 -18.72 -4.80 26.37
CA ARG A 111 -19.37 -5.47 27.51
C ARG A 111 -19.15 -6.98 27.35
N PRO A 112 -18.53 -7.69 28.30
CA PRO A 112 -18.48 -9.14 28.22
C PRO A 112 -19.87 -9.69 28.54
N ASN A 113 -20.40 -10.52 27.63
CA ASN A 113 -21.67 -11.24 27.81
C ASN A 113 -21.54 -12.22 28.98
N ILE A 114 -22.03 -11.84 30.15
CA ILE A 114 -22.39 -12.79 31.20
C ILE A 114 -23.83 -13.22 30.95
N PHE A 115 -23.99 -14.51 30.68
CA PHE A 115 -25.25 -15.23 30.53
C PHE A 115 -26.20 -14.93 31.70
N ARG A 116 -27.36 -14.32 31.42
CA ARG A 116 -28.50 -14.25 32.35
C ARG A 116 -29.76 -14.65 31.59
N MET A 117 -30.33 -15.78 32.01
CA MET A 117 -31.65 -16.26 31.56
C MET A 117 -32.79 -15.48 32.25
N GLU A 118 -33.93 -15.41 31.53
CA GLU A 118 -35.30 -15.03 31.92
C GLU A 118 -35.64 -13.52 32.03
N ALA A 119 -36.78 -12.99 31.57
CA ALA A 119 -37.96 -13.53 30.87
C ALA A 119 -38.79 -12.39 30.22
N SER A 120 -39.47 -12.72 29.11
CA SER A 120 -40.78 -12.21 28.61
C SER A 120 -41.05 -10.70 28.41
N LYS A 121 -41.28 -10.28 27.15
CA LYS A 121 -42.58 -9.82 26.57
C LYS A 121 -42.37 -8.94 25.32
N GLU A 122 -42.92 -9.39 24.19
CA GLU A 122 -43.30 -8.57 23.01
C GLU A 122 -44.74 -8.02 23.21
N PRO A 123 -45.27 -7.00 22.46
CA PRO A 123 -45.18 -6.87 20.99
C PRO A 123 -45.25 -5.47 20.30
N ARG A 124 -44.87 -5.44 18.99
CA ARG A 124 -45.39 -4.66 17.80
C ARG A 124 -45.37 -3.10 17.82
N ALA A 125 -45.21 -2.31 16.73
CA ALA A 125 -45.38 -2.47 15.27
C ALA A 125 -44.67 -1.36 14.43
N HIS A 126 -44.34 -1.71 13.18
CA HIS A 126 -44.33 -0.97 11.88
C HIS A 126 -43.80 0.47 11.68
N GLY A 127 -42.95 0.64 10.64
CA GLY A 127 -42.77 1.90 9.88
C GLY A 127 -41.59 1.88 8.89
N LEU A 128 -41.82 2.23 7.62
CA LEU A 128 -41.00 2.00 6.42
C LEU A 128 -39.94 3.09 6.08
N SER A 129 -38.97 2.64 5.25
CA SER A 129 -38.29 3.36 4.16
C SER A 129 -37.11 4.29 4.47
N GLN A 130 -35.91 3.94 3.98
CA GLN A 130 -35.29 4.69 2.88
C GLN A 130 -34.17 3.89 2.21
N THR A 131 -34.19 3.94 0.89
CA THR A 131 -33.28 3.37 -0.08
C THR A 131 -31.99 4.19 -0.14
N ASP A 132 -30.83 3.53 -0.20
CA ASP A 132 -29.67 4.11 -0.87
C ASP A 132 -28.93 3.06 -1.69
N LYS A 133 -28.92 3.30 -3.00
CA LYS A 133 -28.15 2.56 -3.99
C LYS A 133 -26.70 3.03 -3.88
N GLN A 134 -25.81 2.20 -3.34
CA GLN A 134 -24.38 2.42 -3.49
C GLN A 134 -23.82 1.46 -4.54
N THR A 135 -23.65 1.99 -5.74
CA THR A 135 -22.92 1.37 -6.85
C THR A 135 -21.45 1.23 -6.45
N ASN A 136 -21.04 0.02 -6.05
CA ASN A 136 -19.63 -0.34 -5.91
C ASN A 136 -19.06 -0.64 -7.29
N VAL A 137 -18.14 0.19 -7.76
CA VAL A 137 -17.23 -0.13 -8.88
C VAL A 137 -16.09 -1.00 -8.34
N ALA A 138 -16.30 -2.31 -8.33
CA ALA A 138 -15.27 -3.28 -7.95
C ALA A 138 -14.34 -3.57 -9.14
N ALA A 139 -13.03 -3.56 -8.87
CA ALA A 139 -11.97 -3.80 -9.86
C ALA A 139 -11.93 -5.24 -10.38
N THR A 140 -11.59 -5.39 -11.66
CA THR A 140 -11.74 -6.58 -12.54
C THR A 140 -10.88 -7.81 -12.18
N TRP A 141 -10.18 -7.82 -11.05
CA TRP A 141 -9.23 -8.90 -10.70
C TRP A 141 -9.57 -9.69 -9.43
N VAL A 142 -10.76 -9.48 -8.85
CA VAL A 142 -11.30 -10.34 -7.79
C VAL A 142 -12.17 -11.42 -8.42
N SER A 143 -11.68 -12.65 -8.51
CA SER A 143 -12.50 -13.80 -8.92
C SER A 143 -13.42 -14.23 -7.77
N PRO A 144 -14.74 -14.37 -7.97
CA PRO A 144 -15.62 -14.95 -6.96
C PRO A 144 -15.39 -16.45 -6.83
N ALA A 145 -15.33 -16.93 -5.60
CA ALA A 145 -15.26 -18.36 -5.27
C ALA A 145 -16.49 -19.10 -5.83
N VAL A 146 -16.23 -20.17 -6.59
CA VAL A 146 -17.23 -21.11 -7.08
C VAL A 146 -17.84 -21.85 -5.89
N SER A 147 -19.17 -21.79 -5.73
CA SER A 147 -19.94 -22.72 -4.91
C SER A 147 -20.97 -23.44 -5.78
N ARG A 148 -20.87 -24.76 -5.76
CA ARG A 148 -21.60 -25.73 -6.57
C ARG A 148 -22.82 -26.23 -5.78
N ALA A 149 -24.02 -25.95 -6.26
CA ALA A 149 -25.29 -26.64 -5.92
C ALA A 149 -26.24 -26.32 -7.09
N GLY A 150 -26.74 -27.25 -7.88
CA GLY A 150 -27.53 -28.42 -7.51
C GLY A 150 -28.99 -28.15 -7.90
N GLY A 151 -29.46 -28.64 -9.06
CA GLY A 151 -30.87 -28.49 -9.46
C GLY A 151 -31.17 -28.94 -10.89
N ARG A 152 -31.96 -30.02 -11.02
CA ARG A 152 -32.53 -30.61 -12.25
C ARG A 152 -33.86 -29.92 -12.65
N GLN A 153 -34.30 -30.25 -13.89
CA GLN A 153 -35.64 -30.16 -14.54
C GLN A 153 -35.75 -29.04 -15.60
N ASN A 154 -35.78 -29.36 -16.91
CA ASN A 154 -36.85 -29.96 -17.73
C ASN A 154 -38.05 -29.02 -17.96
N TYR A 155 -38.11 -28.40 -19.15
CA TYR A 155 -39.15 -28.58 -20.17
C TYR A 155 -38.60 -28.11 -21.51
#